data_AF-A0A913XGM9-F1
#
_entry.id   AF-A0A913XGM9-F1
#
_cell.length_a   1.000
_cell.length_b   1.000
_cell.length_c   1.000
_cell.angle_alpha   90.00
_cell.angle_beta   90.00
_cell.angle_gamma   90.00
#
_symmetry.space_group_name_H-M   'P 1'
#
loop_
_entity.id
_entity.type
_entity.pdbx_description
1 polymer ?
#
loop_
_entity_poly.entity_id
_entity_poly.type
_entity_poly.pdbx_seq_one_letter_code
_entity_poly.pdbx_strand_id
1 'polypeptide(L)'
;MQGNAQPGRVGAFIPQCKENGEFEEKQCWGSTGYCWCVDKDGQEILGTKIRGDPDCSNAGKTKCQLMQGNAQPGRVGAFIPQCKENGEFEEKQCWGSTGYCWCVDKDGQEILGTKIRGDPDCSNSRVRKALTLCQYQQTIVINIPGSCGPPSCNDDGSFADVQCCASTGYCHCVDKNGKEIVGTKQRGRPSC
;
A
#
# COMPACT_ATOMS: atom_id res chain seq x y z
N MET A 1 23.24 36.40 12.89
CA MET A 1 24.55 36.76 12.30
C MET A 1 24.34 36.95 10.82
N GLN A 2 24.74 38.09 10.27
CA GLN A 2 24.49 38.49 8.88
C GLN A 2 25.28 37.60 7.92
N GLY A 3 24.58 36.90 7.02
CA GLY A 3 25.18 36.22 5.87
C GLY A 3 25.29 37.20 4.69
N ASN A 4 26.50 37.39 4.18
CA ASN A 4 26.80 38.27 3.06
C ASN A 4 26.08 37.82 1.77
N ALA A 5 25.03 38.55 1.38
CA ALA A 5 24.50 38.50 0.02
C ALA A 5 25.44 39.28 -0.91
N GLN A 6 26.05 38.61 -1.88
CA GLN A 6 26.80 39.28 -2.95
C GLN A 6 25.85 40.10 -3.84
N PRO A 7 26.28 41.26 -4.38
CA PRO A 7 25.42 42.15 -5.15
C PRO A 7 24.95 41.49 -6.45
N GLY A 8 23.63 41.56 -6.67
CA GLY A 8 22.91 40.78 -7.67
C GLY A 8 23.32 41.04 -9.12
N ARG A 9 23.65 39.96 -9.83
CA ARG A 9 23.57 39.92 -11.29
C ARG A 9 22.09 40.00 -11.68
N VAL A 10 21.73 40.98 -12.52
CA VAL A 10 20.38 41.10 -13.09
C VAL A 10 20.01 39.76 -13.76
N GLY A 11 18.92 39.15 -13.29
CA GLY A 11 18.46 37.85 -13.79
C GLY A 11 18.96 36.62 -13.04
N ALA A 12 19.73 36.76 -11.96
CA ALA A 12 20.10 35.64 -11.09
C ALA A 12 18.88 35.05 -10.37
N PHE A 13 18.94 33.76 -10.05
CA PHE A 13 17.93 33.09 -9.24
C PHE A 13 18.07 33.51 -7.77
N ILE A 14 16.95 33.87 -7.15
CA ILE A 14 16.85 34.20 -5.72
C ILE A 14 15.88 33.18 -5.12
N PRO A 15 16.32 32.33 -4.17
CA PRO A 15 15.44 31.38 -3.50
C PRO A 15 14.31 32.08 -2.77
N GLN A 16 13.11 31.54 -2.90
CA GLN A 16 11.93 31.97 -2.17
C GLN A 16 11.83 31.26 -0.81
N CYS A 17 11.61 32.02 0.26
CA CYS A 17 11.49 31.50 1.62
C CYS A 17 10.20 31.97 2.29
N LYS A 18 9.59 31.09 3.09
CA LYS A 18 8.47 31.39 4.00
C LYS A 18 8.93 32.33 5.13
N GLU A 19 8.00 32.93 5.85
CA GLU A 19 8.30 33.84 6.97
C GLU A 19 9.11 33.19 8.10
N ASN A 20 8.94 31.88 8.31
CA ASN A 20 9.69 31.11 9.30
C ASN A 20 11.14 30.78 8.85
N GLY A 21 11.54 31.20 7.65
CA GLY A 21 12.86 30.95 7.08
C GLY A 21 13.02 29.62 6.34
N GLU A 22 11.97 28.78 6.29
CA GLU A 22 11.97 27.57 5.46
C GLU A 22 11.83 27.91 3.98
N PHE A 23 12.32 27.05 3.09
CA PHE A 23 12.07 27.22 1.65
C PHE A 23 10.57 27.13 1.34
N GLU A 24 10.11 27.96 0.41
CA GLU A 24 8.81 27.73 -0.21
C GLU A 24 8.87 26.44 -1.03
N GLU A 25 7.84 25.59 -0.94
CA GLU A 25 7.77 24.30 -1.64
C GLU A 25 7.89 24.45 -3.15
N LYS A 26 7.47 25.62 -3.67
CA LYS A 26 7.62 26.03 -5.06
C LYS A 26 8.69 27.12 -5.16
N GLN A 27 9.66 26.92 -6.03
CA GLN A 27 10.68 27.89 -6.37
C GLN A 27 10.49 28.37 -7.80
N CYS A 28 10.67 29.66 -8.04
CA CYS A 28 10.45 30.26 -9.35
C CYS A 28 11.61 31.17 -9.78
N TRP A 29 12.19 30.90 -10.93
CA TRP A 29 13.20 31.75 -11.52
C TRP A 29 12.59 32.77 -12.48
N GLY A 30 12.23 33.94 -11.94
CA GLY A 30 11.46 34.96 -12.65
C GLY A 30 12.03 35.41 -14.01
N SER A 31 13.36 35.46 -14.17
CA SER A 31 13.99 35.87 -15.44
C SER A 31 13.87 34.84 -16.56
N THR A 32 13.60 33.58 -16.22
CA THR A 32 13.49 32.47 -17.20
C THR A 32 12.07 31.92 -17.31
N GLY A 33 11.22 32.21 -16.33
CA GLY A 33 9.85 31.72 -16.23
C GLY A 33 9.73 30.25 -15.82
N TYR A 34 10.84 29.61 -15.41
CA TYR A 34 10.81 28.25 -14.87
C TYR A 34 10.46 28.26 -13.39
N CYS A 35 9.61 27.33 -12.99
CA CYS A 35 9.38 26.99 -11.59
C CYS A 35 9.55 25.49 -11.38
N TRP A 36 9.88 25.08 -10.16
CA TRP A 36 10.05 23.69 -9.75
C TRP A 36 9.67 23.54 -8.28
N CYS A 37 9.44 22.30 -7.86
CA CYS A 37 9.24 22.00 -6.45
C CYS A 37 10.56 21.68 -5.78
N VAL A 38 10.68 22.00 -4.49
CA VAL A 38 11.84 21.67 -3.68
C VAL A 38 11.46 20.88 -2.44
N ASP A 39 12.41 20.10 -1.93
CA ASP A 39 12.28 19.46 -0.62
C ASP A 39 12.51 20.46 0.53
N LYS A 40 12.45 19.96 1.77
CA LYS A 40 12.68 20.76 3.00
C LYS A 40 14.06 21.42 3.07
N ASP A 41 15.04 20.87 2.36
CA ASP A 41 16.42 21.35 2.32
C ASP A 41 16.66 22.31 1.13
N GLY A 42 15.60 22.60 0.35
CA GLY A 42 15.65 23.50 -0.80
C GLY A 42 16.18 22.84 -2.08
N GLN A 43 16.32 21.51 -2.12
CA GLN A 43 16.78 20.79 -3.30
C GLN A 43 15.66 20.55 -4.29
N GLU A 44 15.93 20.72 -5.59
CA GLU A 44 14.97 20.49 -6.67
C GLU A 44 14.48 19.03 -6.68
N ILE A 45 13.16 18.85 -6.64
CA ILE A 45 12.51 17.55 -6.84
C ILE A 45 12.46 17.27 -8.34
N LEU A 46 13.11 16.19 -8.77
CA LEU A 46 13.22 15.81 -10.18
C LEU A 46 11.84 15.66 -10.85
N GLY A 47 11.73 16.18 -12.08
CA GLY A 47 10.52 16.09 -12.90
C GLY A 47 9.46 17.14 -12.61
N THR A 48 9.69 18.03 -11.63
CA THR A 48 8.73 19.10 -11.28
C THR A 48 9.01 20.42 -12.01
N LYS A 49 10.17 20.55 -12.67
CA LYS A 49 10.58 21.78 -13.33
C LYS A 49 9.84 22.02 -14.64
N ILE A 50 9.00 23.04 -14.65
CA ILE A 50 8.18 23.44 -15.80
C ILE A 50 8.24 24.95 -16.01
N ARG A 51 7.77 25.43 -17.17
CA ARG A 51 7.43 26.85 -17.33
C ARG A 51 6.01 27.06 -16.82
N GLY A 52 5.82 27.96 -15.86
CA GLY A 52 4.53 28.19 -15.20
C GLY A 52 4.47 27.57 -13.81
N ASP A 53 3.28 27.17 -13.36
CA ASP A 53 3.00 26.83 -11.96
C ASP A 53 2.92 25.30 -11.72
N PRO A 54 3.94 24.67 -11.08
CA PRO A 54 3.90 23.24 -10.76
C PRO A 54 3.01 22.94 -9.55
N ASP A 55 2.34 21.79 -9.58
CA ASP A 55 1.64 21.25 -8.40
C ASP A 55 2.65 20.56 -7.46
N CYS A 56 3.03 21.26 -6.38
CA CYS A 56 3.93 20.73 -5.37
C CYS A 56 3.25 19.95 -4.24
N SER A 57 1.91 19.87 -4.24
CA SER A 57 1.12 19.23 -3.17
C SER A 57 1.51 17.77 -2.94
N ASN A 58 1.96 17.08 -3.99
CA ASN A 58 2.33 15.67 -3.98
C ASN A 58 3.77 15.41 -4.43
N ALA A 59 4.54 16.47 -4.69
CA ALA A 59 5.91 16.34 -5.15
C ALA A 59 6.79 15.67 -4.08
N GLY A 60 7.55 14.65 -4.49
CA GLY A 60 8.47 13.92 -3.59
C GLY A 60 7.81 13.03 -2.54
N LYS A 61 6.47 12.92 -2.50
CA LYS A 61 5.77 12.06 -1.56
C LYS A 61 5.83 10.60 -1.99
N THR A 62 6.07 9.71 -1.03
CA THR A 62 5.97 8.26 -1.24
C THR A 62 4.52 7.81 -1.33
N LYS A 63 4.30 6.57 -1.76
CA LYS A 63 2.96 5.94 -1.78
C LYS A 63 2.27 6.00 -0.42
N CYS A 64 2.99 5.71 0.68
CA CYS A 64 2.42 5.76 2.02
C CYS A 64 2.02 7.19 2.40
N GLN A 65 2.89 8.17 2.18
CA GLN A 65 2.62 9.59 2.50
C GLN A 65 1.45 10.15 1.68
N LEU A 66 1.31 9.74 0.42
CA LEU A 66 0.15 10.09 -0.42
C LEU A 66 -1.13 9.49 0.16
N MET A 67 -1.11 8.20 0.52
CA MET A 67 -2.27 7.56 1.14
C MET A 67 -2.63 8.19 2.49
N GLN A 68 -1.63 8.58 3.29
CA GLN A 68 -1.83 9.25 4.57
C GLN A 68 -2.45 10.64 4.41
N GLY A 69 -2.00 11.42 3.43
CA GLY A 69 -2.59 12.75 3.12
C GLY A 69 -3.99 12.67 2.51
N ASN A 70 -4.27 11.62 1.73
CA ASN A 70 -5.60 11.36 1.16
C ASN A 70 -6.58 10.75 2.16
N ALA A 71 -6.07 10.09 3.22
CA ALA A 71 -6.90 9.56 4.28
C ALA A 71 -7.50 10.75 5.03
N GLN A 72 -8.81 11.02 4.82
CA GLN A 72 -9.52 12.18 5.38
C GLN A 72 -9.27 12.35 6.89
N PRO A 73 -8.36 13.25 7.30
CA PRO A 73 -8.03 13.43 8.69
C PRO A 73 -9.22 14.15 9.33
N GLY A 74 -10.03 13.43 10.10
CA GLY A 74 -11.25 13.97 10.71
C GLY A 74 -12.51 13.15 10.45
N ARG A 75 -12.49 12.22 9.49
CA ARG A 75 -13.56 11.23 9.39
C ARG A 75 -13.35 10.19 10.48
N VAL A 76 -14.17 10.25 11.52
CA VAL A 76 -14.18 9.28 12.62
C VAL A 76 -14.28 7.87 12.02
N GLY A 77 -13.32 7.02 12.37
CA GLY A 77 -13.27 5.63 11.90
C GLY A 77 -12.48 5.40 10.60
N ALA A 78 -11.92 6.44 9.97
CA ALA A 78 -11.05 6.24 8.81
C ALA A 78 -9.75 5.50 9.19
N PHE A 79 -9.29 4.62 8.31
CA PHE A 79 -7.96 4.04 8.40
C PHE A 79 -6.94 5.05 7.88
N ILE A 80 -5.93 5.35 8.70
CA ILE A 80 -4.80 6.20 8.33
C ILE A 80 -3.57 5.29 8.33
N PRO A 81 -2.89 5.10 7.18
CA PRO A 81 -1.70 4.26 7.12
C PRO A 81 -0.56 4.87 7.95
N GLN A 82 0.21 3.99 8.59
CA GLN A 82 1.41 4.34 9.32
C GLN A 82 2.63 4.27 8.41
N CYS A 83 3.40 5.36 8.34
CA CYS A 83 4.60 5.47 7.52
C CYS A 83 5.83 5.69 8.40
N LYS A 84 6.94 5.05 8.04
CA LYS A 84 8.27 5.33 8.60
C LYS A 84 8.73 6.75 8.24
N GLU A 85 9.78 7.22 8.89
CA GLU A 85 10.36 8.55 8.62
C GLU A 85 10.81 8.75 7.16
N ASN A 86 11.30 7.68 6.52
CA ASN A 86 11.68 7.70 5.09
C ASN A 86 10.47 7.64 4.14
N GLY A 87 9.24 7.60 4.66
CA GLY A 87 8.00 7.51 3.90
C GLY A 87 7.63 6.10 3.44
N GLU A 88 8.41 5.07 3.73
CA GLU A 88 7.96 3.69 3.51
C GLU A 88 6.82 3.31 4.45
N PHE A 89 6.07 2.26 4.12
CA PHE A 89 5.10 1.71 5.06
C PHE A 89 5.80 1.14 6.30
N GLU A 90 5.24 1.39 7.48
CA GLU A 90 5.56 0.57 8.64
C GLU A 90 5.13 -0.87 8.38
N GLU A 91 5.96 -1.85 8.75
CA GLU A 91 5.66 -3.27 8.51
C GLU A 91 4.38 -3.72 9.19
N LYS A 92 4.01 -3.06 10.29
CA LYS A 92 2.75 -3.24 11.01
C LYS A 92 1.85 -2.05 10.74
N GLN A 93 0.62 -2.31 10.34
CA GLN A 93 -0.43 -1.32 10.18
C GLN A 93 -1.53 -1.57 11.21
N CYS A 94 -2.08 -0.51 11.77
CA CYS A 94 -3.10 -0.58 12.81
C CYS A 94 -4.28 0.33 12.50
N TRP A 95 -5.48 -0.22 12.48
CA TRP A 95 -6.72 0.53 12.35
C TRP A 95 -7.32 0.83 13.72
N GLY A 96 -6.87 1.95 14.30
CA GLY A 96 -7.16 2.33 15.69
C GLY A 96 -8.66 2.30 16.07
N SER A 97 -9.57 2.68 15.17
CA SER A 97 -11.01 2.67 15.45
C SER A 97 -11.65 1.29 15.54
N THR A 98 -10.98 0.25 15.01
CA THR A 98 -11.47 -1.13 15.03
C THR A 98 -10.65 -2.05 15.94
N GLY A 99 -9.45 -1.62 16.34
CA GLY A 99 -8.51 -2.40 17.13
C GLY A 99 -7.80 -3.51 16.36
N TYR A 100 -7.99 -3.59 15.04
CA TYR A 100 -7.28 -4.54 14.19
C TYR A 100 -5.91 -4.01 13.77
N CYS A 101 -4.90 -4.87 13.80
CA CYS A 101 -3.61 -4.63 13.20
C CYS A 101 -3.23 -5.82 12.30
N TRP A 102 -2.40 -5.57 11.29
CA TRP A 102 -1.90 -6.56 10.34
C TRP A 102 -0.50 -6.21 9.88
N CYS A 103 0.20 -7.17 9.30
CA CYS A 103 1.48 -6.92 8.65
C CYS A 103 1.27 -6.55 7.18
N VAL A 104 2.14 -5.70 6.64
CA VAL A 104 2.13 -5.33 5.22
C VAL A 104 3.46 -5.60 4.54
N ASP A 105 3.40 -5.75 3.21
CA ASP A 105 4.59 -5.76 2.37
C ASP A 105 5.15 -4.34 2.11
N LYS A 106 6.23 -4.25 1.33
CA LYS A 106 6.88 -2.97 0.95
C LYS A 106 5.95 -2.01 0.19
N ASP A 107 4.91 -2.54 -0.47
CA ASP A 107 3.94 -1.79 -1.26
C ASP A 107 2.72 -1.39 -0.42
N GLY A 108 2.70 -1.76 0.87
CA GLY A 108 1.63 -1.47 1.82
C GLY A 108 0.44 -2.43 1.73
N GLN A 109 0.58 -3.57 1.04
CA GLN A 109 -0.49 -4.56 0.93
C GLN A 109 -0.52 -5.47 2.17
N GLU A 110 -1.72 -5.75 2.68
CA GLU A 110 -1.92 -6.67 3.80
C GLU A 110 -1.39 -8.07 3.48
N ILE A 111 -0.56 -8.59 4.37
CA ILE A 111 -0.12 -9.99 4.35
C ILE A 111 -1.25 -10.84 4.93
N LEU A 112 -1.83 -11.70 4.09
CA LEU A 112 -2.95 -12.56 4.49
C LEU A 112 -2.60 -13.44 5.70
N GLY A 113 -3.55 -13.57 6.62
CA GLY A 113 -3.38 -14.34 7.85
C GLY A 113 -2.76 -13.58 9.02
N THR A 114 -2.33 -12.33 8.83
CA THR A 114 -1.68 -11.54 9.90
C THR A 114 -2.64 -10.60 10.63
N LYS A 115 -3.86 -10.42 10.12
CA LYS A 115 -4.84 -9.50 10.69
C LYS A 115 -5.46 -10.04 11.97
N ILE A 116 -5.13 -9.42 13.09
CA ILE A 116 -5.60 -9.79 14.43
C ILE A 116 -6.04 -8.55 15.21
N ARG A 117 -6.76 -8.75 16.31
CA ARG A 117 -6.92 -7.70 17.32
C ARG A 117 -5.69 -7.70 18.22
N GLY A 118 -5.07 -6.53 18.41
CA GLY A 118 -3.82 -6.41 19.17
C GLY A 118 -2.59 -6.38 18.27
N ASP A 119 -1.47 -6.91 18.76
CA ASP A 119 -0.15 -6.70 18.15
C ASP A 119 0.34 -7.93 17.37
N PRO A 120 0.36 -7.91 16.02
CA PRO A 120 0.91 -9.00 15.21
C PRO A 120 2.44 -9.00 15.23
N ASP A 121 3.03 -10.19 15.31
CA ASP A 121 4.48 -10.37 15.16
C ASP A 121 4.88 -10.29 13.68
N CYS A 122 5.18 -9.07 13.22
CA CYS A 122 5.65 -8.82 11.85
C CYS A 122 7.16 -9.07 11.67
N SER A 123 7.89 -9.45 12.72
CA SER A 123 9.34 -9.68 12.68
C SER A 123 9.72 -11.13 12.32
N ASN A 124 8.80 -12.07 12.58
CA ASN A 124 9.06 -13.49 12.46
C ASN A 124 8.80 -14.02 11.04
N SER A 125 9.83 -14.56 10.39
CA SER A 125 9.74 -15.14 9.04
C SER A 125 8.72 -16.28 8.89
N ARG A 126 8.32 -16.96 9.99
CA ARG A 126 7.26 -17.98 9.95
C ARG A 126 5.86 -17.35 9.87
N VAL A 127 5.69 -16.14 10.38
CA VAL A 127 4.48 -15.30 10.23
C VAL A 127 4.51 -14.55 8.89
N ARG A 128 5.71 -14.23 8.37
CA ARG A 128 5.91 -13.64 7.02
C ARG A 128 5.80 -14.64 5.86
N LYS A 129 5.44 -15.91 6.09
CA LYS A 129 4.91 -16.70 4.98
C LYS A 129 3.53 -16.13 4.66
N ALA A 130 3.51 -15.13 3.78
CA ALA A 130 2.29 -14.62 3.18
C ALA A 130 1.50 -15.83 2.68
N LEU A 131 0.45 -16.19 3.43
CA LEU A 131 -0.41 -17.27 2.99
C LEU A 131 -0.98 -16.83 1.65
N THR A 132 -0.91 -17.72 0.68
CA THR A 132 -1.71 -17.53 -0.53
C THR A 132 -3.19 -17.52 -0.16
N LEU A 133 -4.05 -17.00 -1.04
CA LEU A 133 -5.48 -16.94 -0.78
C LEU A 133 -6.05 -18.34 -0.48
N CYS A 134 -5.61 -19.38 -1.21
CA CYS A 134 -6.04 -20.74 -0.96
C CYS A 134 -5.59 -21.25 0.41
N GLN A 135 -4.29 -21.10 0.75
CA GLN A 135 -3.76 -21.53 2.05
C GLN A 135 -4.42 -20.79 3.21
N TYR A 136 -4.68 -19.49 3.06
CA TYR A 136 -5.43 -18.72 4.05
C TYR A 136 -6.85 -19.25 4.20
N GLN A 137 -7.53 -19.52 3.09
CA GLN A 137 -8.87 -20.10 3.13
C GLN A 137 -8.91 -21.47 3.80
N GLN A 138 -7.86 -22.29 3.71
CA GLN A 138 -7.78 -23.56 4.45
C GLN A 138 -7.78 -23.36 5.97
N THR A 139 -7.23 -22.24 6.48
CA THR A 139 -7.18 -21.96 7.93
C THR A 139 -8.49 -21.46 8.52
N ILE A 140 -9.39 -20.89 7.70
CA ILE A 140 -10.65 -20.30 8.16
C ILE A 140 -11.83 -21.28 8.10
N VAL A 141 -11.69 -22.42 7.43
CA VAL A 141 -12.79 -23.39 7.30
C VAL A 141 -12.98 -24.11 8.63
N ILE A 142 -14.18 -23.96 9.18
CA ILE A 142 -14.61 -24.66 10.38
C ILE A 142 -14.84 -26.13 9.99
N ASN A 143 -14.30 -27.08 10.77
CA ASN A 143 -14.56 -28.52 10.63
C ASN A 143 -16.01 -28.86 10.98
N ILE A 144 -16.95 -28.43 10.13
CA ILE A 144 -18.38 -28.69 10.28
C ILE A 144 -18.71 -30.00 9.55
N PRO A 145 -19.28 -31.01 10.25
CA PRO A 145 -19.75 -32.23 9.62
C PRO A 145 -20.75 -31.93 8.50
N GLY A 146 -20.48 -32.43 7.29
CA GLY A 146 -21.32 -32.23 6.11
C GLY A 146 -20.98 -31.00 5.24
N SER A 147 -20.04 -30.14 5.65
CA SER A 147 -19.51 -29.10 4.77
C SER A 147 -18.54 -29.70 3.73
N CYS A 148 -18.20 -28.95 2.69
CA CYS A 148 -17.29 -29.40 1.65
C CYS A 148 -15.81 -29.44 2.07
N GLY A 149 -15.49 -29.17 3.34
CA GLY A 149 -14.11 -29.09 3.82
C GLY A 149 -13.37 -27.87 3.26
N PRO A 150 -12.08 -27.71 3.63
CA PRO A 150 -11.24 -26.62 3.13
C PRO A 150 -10.96 -26.77 1.62
N PRO A 151 -10.62 -25.67 0.91
CA PRO A 151 -10.26 -25.75 -0.50
C PRO A 151 -8.97 -26.57 -0.70
N SER A 152 -8.85 -27.19 -1.86
CA SER A 152 -7.64 -27.89 -2.30
C SER A 152 -6.66 -26.89 -2.93
N CYS A 153 -5.42 -26.88 -2.43
CA CYS A 153 -4.36 -26.01 -2.94
C CYS A 153 -3.25 -26.84 -3.57
N ASN A 154 -2.58 -26.27 -4.57
CA ASN A 154 -1.35 -26.80 -5.15
C ASN A 154 -0.15 -26.50 -4.23
N ASP A 155 1.02 -27.08 -4.53
CA ASP A 155 2.24 -26.92 -3.71
C ASP A 155 2.75 -25.47 -3.66
N ASP A 156 2.46 -24.67 -4.69
CA ASP A 156 2.77 -23.23 -4.74
C ASP A 156 1.74 -22.37 -3.98
N GLY A 157 0.67 -22.98 -3.45
CA GLY A 157 -0.44 -22.33 -2.76
C GLY A 157 -1.52 -21.75 -3.68
N SER A 158 -1.42 -21.88 -5.00
CA SER A 158 -2.55 -21.58 -5.89
C SER A 158 -3.71 -22.54 -5.64
N PHE A 159 -4.93 -22.16 -6.04
CA PHE A 159 -6.06 -23.08 -6.01
C PHE A 159 -5.81 -24.21 -7.01
N ALA A 160 -6.07 -25.46 -6.60
CA ALA A 160 -6.16 -26.54 -7.55
C ALA A 160 -7.29 -26.25 -8.55
N ASP A 161 -7.06 -26.49 -9.84
CA ASP A 161 -8.02 -26.14 -10.90
C ASP A 161 -9.39 -26.80 -10.71
N VAL A 162 -9.41 -27.95 -10.02
CA VAL A 162 -10.62 -28.67 -9.60
C VAL A 162 -10.77 -28.62 -8.08
N GLN A 163 -11.94 -28.18 -7.60
CA GLN A 163 -12.33 -28.24 -6.20
C GLN A 163 -13.41 -29.31 -6.00
N CYS A 164 -13.18 -30.23 -5.06
CA CYS A 164 -14.06 -31.36 -4.80
C CYS A 164 -14.60 -31.35 -3.38
N CYS A 165 -15.91 -31.55 -3.26
CA CYS A 165 -16.60 -31.68 -1.99
C CYS A 165 -16.66 -33.16 -1.58
N ALA A 166 -15.79 -33.59 -0.65
CA ALA A 166 -15.71 -34.99 -0.23
C ALA A 166 -17.05 -35.54 0.33
N SER A 167 -17.86 -34.69 0.97
CA SER A 167 -19.14 -35.09 1.56
C SER A 167 -20.25 -35.36 0.54
N THR A 168 -20.21 -34.72 -0.64
CA THR A 168 -21.28 -34.83 -1.65
C THR A 168 -20.82 -35.49 -2.96
N GLY A 169 -19.52 -35.60 -3.18
CA GLY A 169 -18.92 -36.12 -4.41
C GLY A 169 -19.00 -35.16 -5.61
N TYR A 170 -19.50 -33.93 -5.42
CA TYR A 170 -19.51 -32.91 -6.47
C TYR A 170 -18.17 -32.19 -6.54
N CYS A 171 -17.67 -32.01 -7.76
CA CYS A 171 -16.50 -31.20 -8.06
C CYS A 171 -16.83 -30.13 -9.11
N HIS A 172 -16.05 -29.05 -9.14
CA HIS A 172 -16.20 -27.94 -10.08
C HIS A 172 -14.83 -27.34 -10.40
N CYS A 173 -14.71 -26.67 -11.56
CA CYS A 173 -13.53 -25.90 -11.90
C CYS A 173 -13.54 -24.55 -11.18
N VAL A 174 -12.36 -24.01 -10.89
CA VAL A 174 -12.21 -22.67 -10.30
C VAL A 174 -11.27 -21.78 -11.08
N ASP A 175 -11.46 -20.46 -10.95
CA ASP A 175 -10.50 -19.47 -11.44
C ASP A 175 -9.28 -19.33 -10.51
N LYS A 176 -8.34 -18.45 -10.87
CA LYS A 176 -7.14 -18.14 -10.07
C LYS A 176 -7.41 -17.66 -8.63
N ASN A 177 -8.64 -17.22 -8.34
CA ASN A 177 -9.07 -16.76 -7.02
C ASN A 177 -9.89 -17.82 -6.26
N GLY A 178 -10.04 -19.03 -6.82
CA GLY A 178 -10.82 -20.12 -6.23
C GLY A 178 -12.32 -19.99 -6.44
N LYS A 179 -12.77 -19.11 -7.35
CA LYS A 179 -14.20 -18.95 -7.63
C LYS A 179 -14.69 -19.97 -8.65
N GLU A 180 -15.82 -20.61 -8.36
CA GLU A 180 -16.46 -21.57 -9.27
C GLU A 180 -16.69 -20.98 -10.68
N ILE A 181 -16.23 -21.72 -11.69
CA ILE A 181 -16.53 -21.45 -13.09
C ILE A 181 -17.91 -22.05 -13.38
N VAL A 182 -18.85 -21.19 -13.77
CA VAL A 182 -20.26 -21.55 -13.97
C VAL A 182 -20.40 -22.68 -15.00
N GLY A 183 -21.22 -23.67 -14.67
CA GLY A 183 -21.53 -24.80 -15.56
C GLY A 183 -20.52 -25.96 -15.49
N THR A 184 -19.49 -25.88 -14.67
CA THR A 184 -18.48 -26.94 -14.52
C THR A 184 -18.77 -27.94 -13.40
N LYS A 185 -19.78 -27.66 -12.57
CA LYS A 185 -20.13 -28.47 -11.41
C LYS A 185 -20.79 -29.79 -11.80
N GLN A 186 -20.16 -30.90 -11.42
CA GLN A 186 -20.64 -32.25 -11.71
C GLN A 186 -20.23 -33.24 -10.61
N ARG A 187 -20.81 -34.45 -10.61
CA ARG A 187 -20.28 -35.54 -9.77
C ARG A 187 -19.00 -36.09 -10.37
N GLY A 188 -17.96 -36.26 -9.55
CA GLY A 188 -16.63 -36.66 -10.02
C GLY A 188 -15.83 -35.51 -10.64
N ARG A 189 -14.56 -35.76 -10.97
CA ARG A 189 -13.58 -34.73 -11.35
C ARG A 189 -13.86 -34.19 -12.77
N PRO A 190 -14.22 -32.89 -12.96
CA PRO A 190 -14.34 -32.27 -14.29
C PRO A 190 -12.98 -32.09 -14.98
N SER A 191 -13.04 -31.89 -16.30
CA SER A 191 -11.89 -31.46 -17.10
C SER A 191 -11.76 -29.95 -17.00
N CYS A 192 -10.71 -29.52 -16.33
CA CYS A 192 -10.17 -28.17 -16.28
C CYS A 192 -8.70 -28.32 -16.72
#